data_AF-A0A6C0EAZ7-F1
#
_entry.id   AF-A0A6C0EAZ7-F1
#
_cell.length_a   1.000
_cell.length_b   1.000
_cell.length_c   1.000
_cell.angle_alpha   90.00
_cell.angle_beta   90.00
_cell.angle_gamma   90.00
#
_symmetry.space_group_name_H-M   'P 1'
#
loop_
_entity.id
_entity.type
_entity.pdbx_description
1 polymer ?
#
loop_
_entity_poly.entity_id
_entity_poly.type
_entity_poly.pdbx_seq_one_letter_code
_entity_poly.pdbx_strand_id
1 'polypeptide(L)'
;MLVPVRCFSCNKVIGDKWETFNRRLREELFKNDISLEEYENQFIDLSIPEFTKTVAGKILDELGLIRYCCRTNLKSCIDLSEEISY
;
A
#
# COMPACT_ATOMS: atom_id res chain seq x y z
N MET A 1 -7.24 4.55 14.09
CA MET A 1 -6.62 5.85 13.80
C MET A 1 -6.96 6.18 12.36
N LEU A 2 -7.43 7.40 12.09
CA LEU A 2 -7.87 7.78 10.75
C LEU A 2 -6.70 7.99 9.80
N VAL A 3 -6.94 7.77 8.51
CA VAL A 3 -5.98 8.06 7.44
C VAL A 3 -5.58 9.53 7.45
N PRO A 4 -4.28 9.84 7.38
CA PRO A 4 -3.84 11.23 7.33
C PRO A 4 -4.28 11.88 6.02
N VAL A 5 -4.93 13.05 6.11
CA VAL A 5 -5.36 13.82 4.93
C VAL A 5 -4.16 14.19 4.03
N ARG A 6 -3.02 14.54 4.65
CA ARG A 6 -1.76 14.89 3.98
C ARG A 6 -0.57 14.13 4.56
N CYS A 7 0.47 13.92 3.76
CA CYS A 7 1.73 13.32 4.23
C CYS A 7 2.48 14.23 5.21
N PHE A 8 2.97 13.66 6.31
CA PHE A 8 3.74 14.40 7.31
C PHE A 8 5.06 14.97 6.79
N SER A 9 5.67 14.37 5.76
CA SER A 9 6.95 14.87 5.21
C SER A 9 6.77 15.70 3.94
N CYS A 10 5.99 15.21 2.97
CA CYS A 10 5.85 15.84 1.65
C CYS A 10 4.67 16.81 1.54
N ASN A 11 3.77 16.85 2.53
CA ASN A 11 2.49 17.57 2.54
C ASN A 11 1.58 17.28 1.32
N LYS A 12 1.86 16.22 0.57
CA LYS A 12 1.00 15.76 -0.54
C LYS A 12 -0.33 15.27 0.03
N VAL A 13 -1.43 15.56 -0.66
CA VAL A 13 -2.76 15.00 -0.35
C VAL A 13 -2.73 13.50 -0.62
N ILE A 14 -3.12 12.73 0.39
CA ILE A 14 -3.09 11.25 0.39
C ILE A 14 -4.45 10.67 0.77
N GLY A 15 -5.27 11.38 1.55
CA GLY A 15 -6.52 10.85 2.08
C GLY A 15 -7.50 10.34 1.02
N ASP A 16 -7.50 10.93 -0.17
CA ASP A 16 -8.31 10.51 -1.33
C ASP A 16 -7.93 9.13 -1.88
N LYS A 17 -6.72 8.64 -1.59
CA LYS A 17 -6.14 7.48 -2.26
C LYS A 17 -6.29 6.18 -1.48
N TRP A 18 -6.62 6.25 -0.20
CA TRP A 18 -6.64 5.09 0.70
C TRP A 18 -7.66 4.03 0.26
N GLU A 19 -8.90 4.42 0.05
CA GLU A 19 -9.95 3.49 -0.39
C GLU A 19 -9.62 2.86 -1.74
N THR A 20 -9.10 3.67 -2.67
CA THR A 20 -8.69 3.18 -4.00
C THR A 20 -7.53 2.18 -3.89
N PHE A 21 -6.56 2.44 -3.02
CA PHE A 21 -5.45 1.54 -2.75
C PHE A 21 -5.95 0.21 -2.19
N ASN A 22 -6.76 0.22 -1.13
CA ASN A 22 -7.29 -1.00 -0.50
C ASN A 22 -8.21 -1.80 -1.42
N ARG A 23 -9.01 -1.12 -2.24
CA ARG A 23 -9.86 -1.77 -3.24
C ARG A 23 -9.02 -2.51 -4.28
N ARG A 24 -8.03 -1.85 -4.88
CA ARG A 24 -7.13 -2.47 -5.87
C ARG A 24 -6.29 -3.59 -5.25
N LEU A 25 -5.82 -3.39 -4.02
CA LEU A 25 -5.07 -4.40 -3.30
C LEU A 25 -5.90 -5.68 -3.13
N ARG A 26 -7.16 -5.54 -2.70
CA ARG A 26 -8.11 -6.66 -2.60
C ARG A 26 -8.36 -7.32 -3.96
N GLU A 27 -8.63 -6.55 -5.01
CA GLU A 27 -8.84 -7.06 -6.37
C GLU A 27 -7.64 -7.87 -6.88
N GLU A 28 -6.41 -7.37 -6.68
CA GLU A 28 -5.19 -8.06 -7.09
C GLU A 28 -4.91 -9.31 -6.23
N LEU A 29 -5.28 -9.31 -4.96
CA LEU A 29 -5.18 -10.49 -4.10
C LEU A 29 -6.14 -11.60 -4.55
N PHE A 30 -7.39 -11.26 -4.89
CA PHE A 30 -8.38 -12.23 -5.37
C PHE A 30 -8.01 -12.87 -6.70
N LYS A 31 -7.36 -12.13 -7.62
CA LYS A 31 -6.97 -12.67 -8.93
C LYS A 31 -5.88 -13.74 -8.84
N ASN A 32 -5.05 -13.68 -7.81
CA ASN A 32 -3.89 -14.54 -7.72
C ASN A 32 -4.12 -15.80 -6.85
N ASP A 33 -5.28 -15.96 -6.18
CA ASP A 33 -5.54 -17.03 -5.21
C ASP A 33 -4.38 -17.22 -4.21
N ILE A 34 -3.75 -16.11 -3.83
CA ILE A 34 -2.58 -16.05 -2.95
C ILE A 34 -3.04 -15.82 -1.51
N SER A 35 -2.61 -16.70 -0.61
CA SER A 35 -2.82 -16.56 0.83
C SER A 35 -1.96 -15.42 1.42
N LEU A 36 -2.42 -14.81 2.52
CA LEU A 36 -1.77 -13.63 3.16
C LEU A 36 -0.27 -13.87 3.52
N GLU A 37 0.16 -15.12 3.69
CA GLU A 37 1.54 -15.52 4.03
C GLU A 37 2.53 -15.46 2.83
N GLU A 38 2.04 -15.48 1.59
CA GLU A 38 2.86 -15.33 0.37
C GLU A 38 3.07 -13.85 -0.02
N TYR A 39 2.30 -12.93 0.55
CA TYR A 39 2.33 -11.50 0.19
C TYR A 39 3.38 -10.67 0.94
N GLU A 40 3.76 -11.07 2.16
CA GLU A 40 4.86 -10.43 2.91
C GLU A 40 6.25 -10.83 2.38
N ASN A 41 6.37 -11.98 1.73
CA ASN A 41 7.65 -12.58 1.34
C ASN A 41 8.02 -12.37 -0.13
N GLN A 42 7.58 -11.29 -0.77
CA GLN A 42 8.30 -10.78 -1.93
C GLN A 42 9.55 -10.04 -1.45
N PHE A 43 10.50 -10.80 -0.88
CA PHE A 43 11.84 -10.32 -0.62
C PHE A 43 12.47 -9.90 -1.95
N ILE A 44 13.25 -8.82 -1.92
CA ILE A 44 14.27 -8.58 -2.94
C ILE A 44 15.30 -9.67 -2.73
N ASP A 45 15.16 -10.77 -3.46
CA ASP A 45 16.21 -11.76 -3.54
C ASP A 45 17.34 -11.15 -4.37
N LEU A 46 18.45 -10.77 -3.73
CA LEU A 46 19.65 -10.27 -4.40
C LEU A 46 20.26 -11.30 -5.37
N SER A 47 19.79 -12.56 -5.32
CA SER A 47 20.19 -13.65 -6.21
C SER A 47 19.53 -13.59 -7.59
N ILE A 48 18.37 -12.94 -7.72
CA ILE A 48 17.57 -12.93 -8.96
C ILE A 48 17.93 -11.63 -9.73
N PRO A 49 18.44 -11.72 -10.97
CA PRO A 49 18.83 -10.55 -11.75
C PRO A 49 17.64 -9.67 -12.17
N GLU A 50 16.41 -10.18 -12.09
CA GLU A 50 15.19 -9.47 -12.43
C GLU A 50 14.49 -8.90 -11.18
N PHE A 51 14.74 -7.62 -10.92
CA PHE A 51 14.03 -6.86 -9.90
C PHE A 51 12.58 -6.61 -10.35
N THR A 52 11.64 -7.45 -9.90
CA THR A 52 10.20 -7.18 -10.11
C THR A 52 9.60 -6.51 -8.87
N LYS A 53 8.93 -5.37 -9.07
CA LYS A 53 8.28 -4.63 -7.98
C LYS A 53 7.14 -5.43 -7.37
N THR A 54 6.90 -5.21 -6.08
CA THR A 54 5.73 -5.77 -5.38
C THR A 54 4.42 -5.29 -5.96
N VAL A 55 3.36 -6.10 -5.81
CA VAL A 55 2.01 -5.74 -6.25
C VAL A 55 1.56 -4.42 -5.60
N ALA A 56 1.76 -4.27 -4.29
CA ALA A 56 1.55 -3.00 -3.59
C ALA A 56 2.40 -1.85 -4.18
N GLY A 57 3.66 -2.13 -4.54
CA GLY A 57 4.54 -1.16 -5.20
C GLY A 57 4.01 -0.69 -6.55
N LYS A 58 3.50 -1.60 -7.38
CA LYS A 58 2.88 -1.29 -8.68
C LYS A 58 1.63 -0.40 -8.51
N ILE A 59 0.76 -0.76 -7.56
CA ILE A 59 -0.44 0.05 -7.26
C ILE A 59 -0.06 1.46 -6.79
N LEU A 60 0.95 1.59 -5.92
CA LEU A 60 1.43 2.89 -5.45
C LEU A 60 2.04 3.75 -6.57
N ASP A 61 2.73 3.11 -7.53
CA ASP A 61 3.23 3.80 -8.73
C ASP A 61 2.08 4.33 -9.59
N GLU A 62 1.03 3.52 -9.82
CA GLU A 62 -0.16 3.92 -10.57
C GLU A 62 -0.97 5.04 -9.90
N LEU A 63 -1.01 5.06 -8.57
CA LEU A 63 -1.62 6.15 -7.79
C LEU A 63 -0.79 7.45 -7.81
N GLY A 64 0.37 7.44 -8.49
CA GLY A 64 1.27 8.58 -8.64
C GLY A 64 2.03 8.91 -7.36
N LEU A 65 2.20 7.96 -6.44
CA LEU A 65 2.96 8.16 -5.21
C LEU A 65 4.44 7.82 -5.47
N ILE A 66 5.21 8.77 -5.99
CA ILE A 66 6.63 8.54 -6.33
C ILE A 66 7.59 8.61 -5.13
N ARG A 67 7.30 9.46 -4.13
CA ARG A 67 8.20 9.68 -2.99
C ARG A 67 7.98 8.64 -1.91
N TYR A 68 9.07 8.13 -1.33
CA TYR A 68 9.04 7.14 -0.26
C TYR A 68 8.19 7.60 0.94
N CYS A 69 8.31 8.87 1.35
CA CYS A 69 7.58 9.40 2.50
C CYS A 69 6.06 9.33 2.33
N CYS A 70 5.57 9.61 1.12
CA CYS A 70 4.15 9.53 0.82
C CYS A 70 3.69 8.04 0.73
N ARG A 71 4.58 7.12 0.32
CA ARG A 71 4.31 5.66 0.29
C ARG A 71 4.25 5.03 1.67
N THR A 72 5.21 5.34 2.53
CA THR A 72 5.28 4.80 3.91
C THR A 72 4.03 5.18 4.69
N ASN A 73 3.63 6.46 4.62
CA ASN A 73 2.44 6.95 5.32
C ASN A 73 1.15 6.27 4.85
N LEU A 74 1.02 5.98 3.55
CA LEU A 74 -0.16 5.29 3.04
C LEU A 74 -0.10 3.78 3.34
N LYS A 75 1.02 3.11 3.08
CA LYS A 75 1.16 1.66 3.28
C LYS A 75 1.01 1.23 4.74
N SER A 76 1.55 2.01 5.67
CA SER A 76 1.54 1.70 7.10
C SER A 76 0.32 2.24 7.84
N CYS A 77 -0.62 2.89 7.14
CA CYS A 77 -1.85 3.36 7.75
C CYS A 77 -2.72 2.17 8.15
N ILE A 78 -3.25 2.16 9.37
CA ILE A 78 -4.21 1.15 9.84
C ILE A 78 -5.46 1.91 10.26
N ASP A 79 -6.56 1.63 9.57
CA ASP A 79 -7.82 2.32 9.82
C ASP A 79 -8.61 1.65 10.94
N LEU A 80 -8.42 2.14 12.17
CA LEU A 80 -9.13 1.63 13.36
C LEU A 80 -10.44 2.40 13.64
N SER A 81 -10.98 3.15 12.68
CA SER A 81 -12.24 3.88 12.90
C SER A 81 -13.41 2.95 13.22
N GLU A 82 -13.42 1.77 12.58
CA GLU A 82 -14.46 0.75 12.76
C GLU A 82 -14.43 0.17 14.17
N GLU A 83 -13.25 -0.06 14.73
CA GLU A 83 -13.07 -0.64 16.07
C GLU A 83 -13.44 0.34 17.20
N ILE A 84 -13.20 1.64 17.02
CA ILE A 84 -13.47 2.67 18.04
C ILE A 84 -14.97 3.02 18.12
N SER A 85 -15.71 2.77 17.04
CA SER A 85 -17.15 3.10 16.97
C SER A 85 -18.04 2.12 17.73
N TYR A 86 -17.46 1.07 18.30
CA TYR A 86 -18.12 0.00 19.06
C TYR A 86 -17.79 0.13 20.55
#